data_AF-A0A1V2NEX9-F1
#
_entry.id   AF-A0A1V2NEX9-F1
#
_cell.length_a   1.000
_cell.length_b   1.000
_cell.length_c   1.000
_cell.angle_alpha   90.00
_cell.angle_beta   90.00
_cell.angle_gamma   90.00
#
_symmetry.space_group_name_H-M   'P 1'
#
loop_
_entity.id
_entity.type
_entity.pdbx_description
1 polymer ?
#
loop_
_entity_poly.entity_id
_entity_poly.type
_entity_poly.pdbx_seq_one_letter_code
_entity_poly.pdbx_strand_id
1 'polypeptide(L)'
;MNGIRHTASASAGWLGVDWGSIGLVFVVGLVATLLIVGLYTAGIRLLAVGAPDIRVGADGDPEGRDAVTAARVAPRPVAATIGGYACFAGFAAAVLVGVYLVIPAFHGH
;
A
#
# COMPACT_ATOMS: atom_id res chain seq x y z
N MET A 1 25.42 40.54 -22.75
CA MET A 1 24.22 40.24 -23.56
C MET A 1 24.30 38.79 -24.04
N ASN A 2 23.60 37.86 -23.40
CA ASN A 2 23.18 36.62 -24.08
C ASN A 2 21.93 36.07 -23.40
N GLY A 3 20.89 35.84 -24.20
CA GLY A 3 19.52 35.68 -23.76
C GLY A 3 19.25 34.35 -23.08
N ILE A 4 18.56 34.41 -21.94
CA ILE A 4 17.86 33.29 -21.35
C ILE A 4 16.73 32.93 -22.33
N ARG A 5 16.98 31.93 -23.18
CA ARG A 5 15.93 31.29 -23.95
C ARG A 5 15.14 30.42 -22.98
N HIS A 6 14.13 31.00 -22.35
CA HIS A 6 13.03 30.23 -21.79
C HIS A 6 12.33 29.52 -22.96
N THR A 7 12.78 28.31 -23.31
CA THR A 7 11.98 27.40 -24.13
C THR A 7 10.81 26.96 -23.26
N ALA A 8 9.78 27.80 -23.19
CA ALA A 8 8.48 27.43 -22.69
C ALA A 8 7.94 26.35 -23.63
N SER A 9 8.03 25.09 -23.21
CA SER A 9 7.14 24.06 -23.73
C SER A 9 5.73 24.48 -23.34
N ALA A 10 5.03 25.15 -24.25
CA ALA A 10 3.62 25.44 -24.09
C ALA A 10 2.88 24.09 -24.19
N SER A 11 2.62 23.44 -23.05
CA SER A 11 1.47 22.55 -22.97
C SER A 11 0.25 23.42 -23.26
N ALA A 12 -0.28 23.35 -24.48
CA ALA A 12 -1.48 24.09 -24.89
C ALA A 12 -2.71 23.49 -24.20
N GLY A 13 -2.76 23.62 -22.88
CA GLY A 13 -3.89 23.28 -22.05
C GLY A 13 -4.94 24.38 -22.12
N TRP A 14 -6.21 23.99 -22.19
CA TRP A 14 -7.37 24.86 -22.42
C TRP A 14 -7.53 26.05 -21.43
N LEU A 15 -6.81 26.04 -20.30
CA LEU A 15 -6.75 27.13 -19.30
C LEU A 15 -5.31 27.45 -18.84
N GLY A 16 -4.29 27.08 -19.63
CA GLY A 16 -2.91 27.04 -19.15
C GLY A 16 -2.63 25.87 -18.17
N VAL A 17 -3.63 25.02 -17.95
CA VAL A 17 -3.55 23.80 -17.15
C VAL A 17 -3.19 22.61 -18.03
N ASP A 18 -2.10 21.93 -17.71
CA ASP A 18 -1.76 20.67 -18.36
C ASP A 18 -2.66 19.52 -17.85
N TRP A 19 -3.78 19.31 -18.54
CA TRP A 19 -4.71 18.22 -18.27
C TRP A 19 -4.05 16.83 -18.33
N GLY A 20 -2.98 16.68 -19.11
CA GLY A 20 -2.21 15.43 -19.18
C GLY A 20 -1.53 15.11 -17.85
N SER A 21 -0.87 16.10 -17.25
CA SER A 21 -0.26 15.95 -15.92
C SER A 21 -1.28 15.63 -14.83
N ILE A 22 -2.46 16.26 -14.86
CA ILE A 22 -3.54 15.95 -13.90
C ILE A 22 -3.99 14.50 -14.04
N GLY A 23 -4.25 14.05 -15.27
CA GLY A 23 -4.61 12.67 -15.54
C GLY A 23 -3.53 11.68 -15.09
N LEU A 24 -2.26 12.00 -15.33
CA LEU A 24 -1.12 11.18 -14.90
C LEU A 24 -1.09 11.01 -13.37
N VAL A 25 -1.15 12.10 -12.60
CA VAL A 25 -1.12 12.04 -11.13
C VAL A 25 -2.32 11.27 -10.59
N PHE A 26 -3.50 11.46 -11.18
CA PHE A 26 -4.69 10.67 -10.83
C PHE A 26 -4.46 9.17 -11.01
N VAL A 27 -3.97 8.75 -12.19
CA VAL A 27 -3.72 7.33 -12.49
C VAL A 27 -2.62 6.77 -11.58
N VAL A 28 -1.51 7.49 -11.42
CA VAL A 28 -0.39 7.06 -10.56
C VAL A 28 -0.86 6.92 -9.11
N GLY A 29 -1.58 7.91 -8.58
CA GLY A 29 -2.13 7.89 -7.23
C GLY A 29 -3.13 6.75 -7.02
N LEU A 30 -4.03 6.51 -7.98
CA LEU A 30 -5.00 5.42 -7.93
C LEU A 30 -4.31 4.06 -7.95
N VAL A 31 -3.37 3.84 -8.88
CA VAL A 31 -2.61 2.59 -8.97
C VAL A 31 -1.78 2.37 -7.70
N ALA A 32 -1.06 3.38 -7.22
CA ALA A 32 -0.28 3.29 -5.99
C ALA A 32 -1.17 2.94 -4.79
N THR A 33 -2.33 3.57 -4.67
CA THR A 33 -3.31 3.30 -3.60
C THR A 33 -3.79 1.85 -3.67
N LEU A 34 -4.23 1.39 -4.85
CA LEU A 34 -4.71 0.02 -5.03
C LEU A 34 -3.62 -1.02 -4.75
N LEU A 35 -2.38 -0.76 -5.18
CA LEU A 35 -1.24 -1.64 -4.91
C LEU A 35 -0.95 -1.71 -3.41
N ILE A 36 -0.86 -0.58 -2.72
CA ILE A 36 -0.59 -0.51 -1.28
C ILE A 36 -1.69 -1.24 -0.49
N VAL A 37 -2.95 -0.91 -0.75
CA VAL A 37 -4.10 -1.53 -0.07
C VAL A 37 -4.16 -3.03 -0.40
N GLY A 38 -3.93 -3.41 -1.65
CA GLY A 38 -3.90 -4.80 -2.10
C GLY A 38 -2.81 -5.62 -1.40
N LEU A 39 -1.56 -5.14 -1.39
CA LEU A 39 -0.44 -5.78 -0.69
C LEU A 39 -0.72 -5.89 0.80
N TYR A 40 -1.21 -4.83 1.44
CA TYR A 40 -1.50 -4.84 2.87
C TYR A 40 -2.62 -5.82 3.22
N THR A 41 -3.75 -5.75 2.51
CA THR A 41 -4.89 -6.63 2.75
C THR A 41 -4.55 -8.09 2.44
N ALA A 42 -3.83 -8.37 1.36
CA ALA A 42 -3.34 -9.72 1.05
C ALA A 42 -2.35 -10.22 2.11
N GLY A 43 -1.43 -9.38 2.57
CA GLY A 43 -0.47 -9.70 3.64
C GLY A 43 -1.17 -10.08 4.94
N ILE A 44 -2.11 -9.25 5.41
CA ILE A 44 -2.93 -9.56 6.58
C ILE A 44 -3.77 -10.82 6.34
N ARG A 45 -4.32 -11.03 5.15
CA ARG A 45 -5.14 -12.22 4.84
C ARG A 45 -4.32 -13.51 4.86
N LEU A 46 -3.12 -13.50 4.31
CA LEU A 46 -2.18 -14.63 4.36
C LEU A 46 -1.72 -14.90 5.79
N LEU A 47 -1.42 -13.84 6.54
CA LEU A 47 -1.17 -13.97 7.98
C LEU A 47 -2.46 -14.32 8.74
N ALA A 48 -3.66 -14.16 8.24
CA ALA A 48 -4.84 -14.64 8.95
C ALA A 48 -5.03 -16.16 8.79
N VAL A 49 -4.32 -16.81 7.86
CA VAL A 49 -4.50 -18.24 7.59
C VAL A 49 -4.20 -19.08 8.84
N GLY A 50 -5.13 -19.97 9.15
CA GLY A 50 -5.09 -20.86 10.30
C GLY A 50 -5.32 -20.19 11.65
N ALA A 51 -5.68 -18.89 11.70
CA ALA A 51 -6.04 -18.21 12.95
C ALA A 51 -7.09 -19.02 13.71
N PRO A 52 -6.98 -19.14 15.05
CA PRO A 52 -7.97 -19.88 15.82
C PRO A 52 -9.29 -19.10 15.82
N ASP A 53 -10.40 -19.82 15.70
CA ASP A 53 -11.71 -19.20 15.76
C ASP A 53 -11.99 -18.66 17.16
N ILE A 54 -12.64 -17.50 17.23
CA ILE A 54 -13.21 -16.99 18.47
C ILE A 54 -14.50 -17.75 18.72
N ARG A 55 -14.55 -18.51 19.82
CA ARG A 55 -15.79 -19.11 20.29
C ARG A 55 -16.46 -18.11 21.23
N VAL A 56 -17.69 -17.77 20.86
CA VAL A 56 -18.52 -16.81 21.56
C VAL A 56 -19.53 -17.55 22.42
N GLY A 57 -19.80 -17.06 23.62
CA GLY A 57 -20.83 -17.62 24.47
C GLY A 57 -22.25 -17.22 24.03
N ALA A 58 -23.22 -17.41 24.92
CA ALA A 58 -24.65 -17.42 24.56
C ALA A 58 -25.18 -16.06 24.09
N ASP A 59 -24.56 -14.98 24.56
CA ASP A 59 -24.80 -13.58 24.25
C ASP A 59 -24.21 -13.15 22.90
N GLY A 60 -23.35 -13.97 22.30
CA GLY A 60 -22.86 -13.78 20.93
C GLY A 60 -21.92 -12.59 20.74
N ASP A 61 -21.43 -11.98 21.83
CA ASP A 61 -20.47 -10.88 21.81
C ASP A 61 -19.02 -11.41 21.66
N PRO A 62 -18.36 -11.24 20.49
CA PRO A 62 -17.02 -11.75 20.25
C PRO A 62 -15.93 -11.07 21.11
N GLU A 63 -16.24 -9.92 21.72
CA GLU A 63 -15.39 -9.23 22.70
C GLU A 63 -15.89 -9.41 24.16
N GLY A 64 -16.92 -10.24 24.36
CA GLY A 64 -17.56 -10.51 25.63
C GLY A 64 -16.63 -11.19 26.65
N ARG A 65 -17.01 -11.13 27.94
CA ARG A 65 -16.20 -11.69 29.04
C ARG A 65 -16.02 -13.22 28.93
N ASP A 66 -16.90 -13.88 28.20
CA ASP A 66 -16.90 -15.31 27.95
C ASP A 66 -16.34 -15.69 26.56
N ALA A 67 -15.90 -14.70 25.77
CA ALA A 67 -15.22 -14.95 24.51
C ALA A 67 -13.89 -15.68 24.77
N VAL A 68 -13.76 -16.88 24.20
CA VAL A 68 -12.56 -17.70 24.34
C VAL A 68 -11.98 -18.04 22.98
N THR A 69 -10.68 -17.81 22.82
CA THR A 69 -9.95 -18.22 21.63
C THR A 69 -9.85 -19.74 21.60
N ALA A 70 -10.39 -20.38 20.57
CA ALA A 70 -10.26 -21.82 20.41
C ALA A 70 -8.78 -22.22 20.27
N ALA A 71 -8.46 -23.47 20.64
CA ALA A 71 -7.14 -24.00 20.32
C ALA A 71 -6.96 -24.07 18.80
N ARG A 72 -5.78 -23.67 18.31
CA ARG A 72 -5.46 -23.74 16.89
C ARG A 72 -5.38 -25.20 16.46
N VAL A 73 -6.19 -25.58 15.47
CA VAL A 73 -6.25 -26.97 14.96
C VAL A 73 -5.01 -27.34 14.16
N ALA A 74 -4.45 -26.39 13.39
CA ALA A 74 -3.24 -26.59 12.59
C ALA A 74 -2.36 -25.33 12.57
N PRO A 75 -1.02 -25.48 12.57
CA PRO A 75 -0.12 -24.34 12.44
C PRO A 75 -0.32 -23.61 11.10
N ARG A 76 -0.06 -22.30 11.07
CA ARG A 76 -0.13 -21.51 9.83
C ARG A 76 0.84 -22.11 8.79
N PRO A 77 0.41 -22.35 7.54
CA PRO A 77 1.28 -22.92 6.51
C PRO A 77 2.44 -21.96 6.19
N VAL A 78 3.63 -22.52 6.00
CA VAL A 78 4.87 -21.76 5.72
C VAL A 78 4.72 -20.85 4.51
N ALA A 79 4.03 -21.31 3.47
CA ALA A 79 3.76 -20.51 2.27
C ALA A 79 2.98 -19.22 2.58
N ALA A 80 2.00 -19.27 3.49
CA ALA A 80 1.23 -18.09 3.88
C ALA A 80 2.08 -17.11 4.70
N THR A 81 2.98 -17.62 5.55
CA THR A 81 3.94 -16.78 6.28
C THR A 81 4.91 -16.08 5.33
N ILE A 82 5.53 -16.82 4.40
CA ILE A 82 6.47 -16.25 3.42
C ILE A 82 5.75 -15.23 2.53
N GLY A 83 4.57 -15.57 2.01
CA GLY A 83 3.79 -14.66 1.17
C GLY A 83 3.33 -13.41 1.91
N GLY A 84 2.95 -13.54 3.18
CA GLY A 84 2.62 -12.41 4.04
C GLY A 84 3.80 -11.46 4.21
N TYR A 85 4.97 -11.97 4.59
CA TYR A 85 6.19 -11.16 4.70
C TYR A 85 6.63 -10.55 3.36
N ALA A 86 6.49 -11.27 2.26
CA ALA A 86 6.77 -10.75 0.93
C ALA A 86 5.87 -9.56 0.57
N CYS A 87 4.58 -9.60 0.93
CA CYS A 87 3.67 -8.46 0.75
C CYS A 87 4.10 -7.24 1.55
N PHE A 88 4.45 -7.42 2.84
CA PHE A 88 4.94 -6.31 3.67
C PHE A 88 6.27 -5.75 3.20
N ALA A 89 7.20 -6.62 2.77
CA ALA A 89 8.47 -6.19 2.20
C ALA A 89 8.27 -5.40 0.90
N GLY A 90 7.38 -5.86 0.02
CA GLY A 90 7.03 -5.16 -1.21
C GLY A 90 6.40 -3.79 -0.94
N PHE A 91 5.47 -3.70 0.01
CA PHE A 91 4.90 -2.43 0.47
C PHE A 91 5.97 -1.48 1.03
N ALA A 92 6.81 -1.96 1.94
CA ALA A 92 7.88 -1.16 2.53
C ALA A 92 8.86 -0.67 1.47
N ALA A 93 9.26 -1.53 0.53
CA ALA A 93 10.13 -1.16 -0.58
C ALA A 93 9.50 -0.07 -1.46
N ALA A 94 8.21 -0.20 -1.81
CA ALA A 94 7.51 0.82 -2.59
C ALA A 94 7.47 2.18 -1.88
N VAL A 95 7.22 2.20 -0.56
CA VAL A 95 7.24 3.42 0.25
C VAL A 95 8.65 4.01 0.30
N LEU A 96 9.67 3.19 0.56
CA LEU A 96 11.06 3.64 0.63
C LEU A 96 11.53 4.25 -0.70
N VAL A 97 11.16 3.63 -1.83
CA VAL A 97 11.42 4.18 -3.17
C VAL A 97 10.69 5.51 -3.36
N GLY A 98 9.41 5.60 -2.96
CA GLY A 98 8.66 6.85 -3.02
C GLY A 98 9.31 7.98 -2.23
N VAL A 99 9.69 7.71 -0.97
CA VAL A 99 10.38 8.66 -0.09
C VAL A 99 11.74 9.06 -0.67
N TYR A 100 12.51 8.08 -1.17
CA TYR A 100 13.77 8.33 -1.85
C TYR A 100 13.58 9.34 -2.98
N LEU A 101 12.60 9.13 -3.87
CA LEU A 101 12.34 9.99 -5.03
C LEU A 101 11.73 11.37 -4.68
N VAL A 102 11.04 11.52 -3.55
CA VAL A 102 10.49 12.82 -3.12
C VAL A 102 11.56 13.72 -2.51
N ILE A 103 12.54 13.15 -1.83
CA ILE A 103 13.58 13.91 -1.10
C ILE A 103 14.83 14.03 -1.98
N PRO A 104 15.13 15.20 -2.56
CA PRO A 104 16.27 15.37 -3.48
C PRO A 104 17.63 15.06 -2.83
N ALA A 105 17.73 15.25 -1.52
CA ALA A 105 18.96 14.97 -0.76
C ALA A 105 19.38 13.49 -0.79
N PHE A 106 18.46 12.56 -1.10
CA PHE A 106 18.77 11.13 -1.14
C PHE A 106 19.24 10.64 -2.52
N HIS A 107 19.00 11.38 -3.61
CA HIS A 107 19.27 10.90 -4.97
C HIS A 107 19.83 11.93 -5.95
N GLY A 108 20.01 13.18 -5.51
CA GLY A 108 20.41 14.31 -6.36
C GLY A 108 21.90 14.64 -6.33
N HIS A 109 22.79 13.66 -6.12
CA HIS A 109 24.25 13.84 -6.27
C HIS A 109 24.67 13.68 -7.72
#